data_AF-A0AAD5CWH6-F1
#
_entry.id   AF-A0AAD5CWH6-F1
#
_cell.length_a   1.000
_cell.length_b   1.000
_cell.length_c   1.000
_cell.angle_alpha   90.00
_cell.angle_beta   90.00
_cell.angle_gamma   90.00
#
_symmetry.space_group_name_H-M   'P 1'
#
loop_
_entity.id
_entity.type
_entity.pdbx_description
1 polymer ?
#
loop_
_entity_poly.entity_id
_entity_poly.type
_entity_poly.pdbx_seq_one_letter_code
_entity_poly.pdbx_strand_id
1 'polypeptide(L)'
;MTSGTVPYISILQHPHGTTALKSGALRHDIHYWLGNDTSQDEAGAAALKTVELDAALGGRAVQYREVQGHETERFLSYFKPCIIPQEGGTASGFKHVEIEEHKIRMFTCQGKHVVHVPFARSSLNHDDIFILDTANKIFQFNGSNSSIQERAKALEVVQHIKDTYHDGKCDIATIEDGKLMSDAETGEFWGLFGGFAPLPRKTTTDDVKSANALPTQLFW
;
A
#
# COMPACT_ATOMS: atom_id res chain seq x y z
N MET A 1 22.51 -2.99 -17.82
CA MET A 1 22.12 -1.92 -16.88
C MET A 1 21.02 -2.50 -16.01
N THR A 2 21.38 -2.95 -14.82
CA THR A 2 20.46 -3.62 -13.89
C THR A 2 19.60 -2.57 -13.22
N SER A 3 18.31 -2.58 -13.54
CA SER A 3 17.27 -1.79 -12.89
C SER A 3 17.17 -2.21 -11.42
N GLY A 4 17.81 -1.44 -10.53
CA GLY A 4 17.73 -1.65 -9.08
C GLY A 4 16.58 -0.85 -8.51
N THR A 5 15.50 -1.54 -8.15
CA THR A 5 14.34 -0.98 -7.44
C THR A 5 14.64 -0.98 -5.94
N VAL A 6 14.25 0.09 -5.22
CA VAL A 6 14.62 0.39 -3.83
C VAL A 6 13.34 0.56 -2.99
N PRO A 7 13.31 0.28 -1.67
CA PRO A 7 12.15 0.49 -0.79
C PRO A 7 12.34 1.51 0.36
N TYR A 8 11.22 1.81 1.01
CA TYR A 8 10.98 2.84 2.01
C TYR A 8 11.18 2.32 3.46
N ILE A 9 11.91 3.04 4.32
CA ILE A 9 11.98 2.79 5.77
C ILE A 9 11.20 3.91 6.46
N SER A 10 10.19 3.56 7.28
CA SER A 10 9.58 4.51 8.21
C SER A 10 9.86 4.09 9.65
N ILE A 11 10.49 4.98 10.40
CA ILE A 11 10.58 4.89 11.87
C ILE A 11 9.51 5.84 12.40
N LEU A 12 8.43 5.26 12.92
CA LEU A 12 7.28 6.04 13.36
C LEU A 12 7.23 6.04 14.88
N GLN A 13 7.48 7.21 15.46
CA GLN A 13 7.03 7.53 16.81
C GLN A 13 5.66 8.19 16.69
N HIS A 14 4.59 7.40 16.78
CA HIS A 14 3.24 7.95 16.73
C HIS A 14 2.84 8.48 18.13
N PRO A 15 2.12 9.62 18.24
CA PRO A 15 1.59 10.09 19.53
C PRO A 15 0.74 9.05 20.24
N HIS A 16 0.00 8.23 19.47
CA HIS A 16 -0.79 7.10 19.94
C HIS A 16 0.05 5.87 20.32
N GLY A 17 1.32 5.81 19.91
CA GLY A 17 2.31 4.83 20.37
C GLY A 17 3.03 5.28 21.66
N THR A 18 2.67 6.45 22.20
CA THR A 18 3.18 6.92 23.50
C THR A 18 2.08 6.82 24.56
N THR A 19 2.26 5.91 25.52
CA THR A 19 1.29 5.71 26.62
C THR A 19 1.87 6.24 27.93
N ALA A 20 1.12 7.09 28.64
CA ALA A 20 1.48 7.48 30.00
C ALA A 20 1.26 6.31 30.98
N LEU A 21 2.31 5.92 31.69
CA LEU A 21 2.24 4.95 32.78
C LEU A 21 1.63 5.60 34.03
N LYS A 22 1.07 4.77 34.92
CA LYS A 22 0.56 5.23 36.23
C LYS A 22 1.60 5.96 37.09
N SER A 23 2.88 5.80 36.76
CA SER A 23 4.02 6.48 37.38
C SER A 23 4.34 7.87 36.78
N GLY A 24 3.60 8.32 35.76
CA GLY A 24 3.87 9.56 35.02
C GLY A 24 4.96 9.42 33.93
N ALA A 25 5.63 8.27 33.85
CA ALA A 25 6.60 7.99 32.78
C ALA A 25 5.91 7.67 31.45
N LEU A 26 6.51 8.10 30.34
CA LEU A 26 6.05 7.76 29.00
C LEU A 26 6.61 6.38 28.59
N ARG A 27 5.74 5.54 28.02
CA ARG A 27 6.12 4.30 27.32
C ARG A 27 6.03 4.57 25.83
N HIS A 28 7.08 4.24 25.09
CA HIS A 28 7.15 4.42 23.65
C HIS A 28 7.05 3.06 22.95
N ASP A 29 6.34 3.01 21.84
CA ASP A 29 6.41 1.95 20.84
C ASP A 29 7.17 2.49 19.62
N ILE A 30 8.21 1.78 19.17
CA ILE A 30 8.99 2.13 17.98
C ILE A 30 8.76 1.03 16.95
N HIS A 31 8.29 1.42 15.77
CA HIS A 31 8.11 0.50 14.64
C HIS A 31 9.15 0.83 13.57
N TYR A 32 9.79 -0.20 13.03
CA TYR A 32 10.54 -0.09 11.77
C TYR A 32 9.90 -1.00 10.73
N TRP A 33 9.53 -0.39 9.61
CA TRP A 33 8.85 -1.08 8.51
C TRP A 33 9.85 -1.44 7.41
N LEU A 34 9.73 -2.66 6.89
CA LEU A 34 10.56 -3.21 5.82
C LEU A 34 9.69 -3.58 4.62
N GLY A 35 10.02 -2.98 3.47
CA GLY A 35 9.38 -3.29 2.19
C GLY A 35 9.83 -4.62 1.62
N ASN A 36 9.09 -5.12 0.64
CA ASN A 36 9.42 -6.39 -0.02
C ASN A 36 10.78 -6.35 -0.73
N ASP A 37 11.19 -5.19 -1.22
CA ASP A 37 12.45 -5.02 -1.95
C ASP A 37 13.63 -4.63 -1.02
N THR A 38 13.47 -4.70 0.31
CA THR A 38 14.45 -4.11 1.25
C THR A 38 15.73 -4.93 1.26
N SER A 39 16.85 -4.25 1.02
CA SER A 39 18.15 -4.90 1.04
C SER A 39 18.58 -5.27 2.47
N GLN A 40 19.53 -6.20 2.59
CA GLN A 40 19.98 -6.66 3.90
C GLN A 40 20.66 -5.53 4.71
N ASP A 41 21.42 -4.67 4.06
CA ASP A 41 22.09 -3.54 4.69
C ASP A 41 21.08 -2.46 5.13
N GLU A 42 20.05 -2.18 4.33
CA GLU A 42 18.94 -1.28 4.71
C GLU A 42 18.17 -1.80 5.92
N ALA A 43 17.83 -3.09 5.92
CA ALA A 43 17.17 -3.73 7.05
C ALA A 43 18.04 -3.67 8.33
N GLY A 44 19.35 -3.90 8.18
CA GLY A 44 20.32 -3.78 9.28
C GLY A 44 20.42 -2.35 9.81
N ALA A 45 20.44 -1.36 8.91
CA ALA A 45 20.46 0.06 9.26
C ALA A 45 19.18 0.48 9.99
N ALA A 46 17.99 0.05 9.53
CA ALA A 46 16.72 0.32 10.19
C ALA A 46 16.68 -0.27 11.62
N ALA A 47 17.17 -1.50 11.80
CA ALA A 47 17.25 -2.14 13.10
C ALA A 47 18.22 -1.38 14.03
N LEU A 48 19.40 -0.99 13.54
CA LEU A 48 20.37 -0.23 14.33
C LEU A 48 19.81 1.14 14.75
N LYS A 49 19.16 1.86 13.82
CA LYS A 49 18.54 3.16 14.10
C LYS A 49 17.40 3.06 15.12
N THR A 50 16.67 1.94 15.12
CA THR A 50 15.64 1.65 16.12
C THR A 50 16.24 1.55 17.52
N VAL A 51 17.38 0.87 17.67
CA VAL A 51 18.11 0.74 18.94
C VAL A 51 18.66 2.09 19.40
N GLU A 52 19.23 2.89 18.49
CA GLU A 52 19.72 4.24 18.79
C GLU A 52 18.59 5.16 19.29
N LEU A 53 17.41 5.08 18.64
CA LEU A 53 16.23 5.85 19.04
C LEU A 53 15.69 5.42 20.42
N ASP A 54 15.61 4.11 20.69
CA ASP A 54 15.21 3.62 22.01
C ASP A 54 16.15 4.11 23.11
N ALA A 55 17.46 4.06 22.89
CA ALA A 55 18.44 4.59 23.82
C ALA A 55 18.22 6.09 24.10
N ALA A 56 17.95 6.89 23.06
CA ALA A 56 17.62 8.30 23.19
C ALA A 56 16.30 8.57 23.94
N LEU A 57 15.35 7.63 23.86
CA LEU A 57 14.06 7.67 24.58
C LEU A 57 14.14 7.04 25.99
N GLY A 58 15.34 6.75 26.48
CA GLY A 58 15.57 6.23 27.83
C GLY A 58 15.47 4.71 27.96
N GLY A 59 15.62 3.96 26.85
CA GLY A 59 15.88 2.51 26.81
C GLY A 59 14.74 1.65 27.32
N ARG A 60 13.50 2.10 27.16
CA ARG A 60 12.28 1.42 27.66
C ARG A 60 11.21 1.27 26.59
N ALA A 61 11.53 1.58 25.34
CA ALA A 61 10.59 1.42 24.26
C ALA A 61 10.38 -0.05 23.92
N VAL A 62 9.19 -0.39 23.40
CA VAL A 62 9.00 -1.68 22.73
C VAL A 62 9.26 -1.49 21.24
N GLN A 63 10.11 -2.33 20.68
CA GLN A 63 10.54 -2.26 19.29
C GLN A 63 9.77 -3.32 18.47
N TYR A 64 9.20 -2.92 17.34
CA TYR A 64 8.43 -3.79 16.45
C TYR A 64 9.04 -3.78 15.06
N ARG A 65 9.27 -4.99 14.52
CA ARG A 65 9.62 -5.21 13.12
C ARG A 65 8.35 -5.39 12.33
N GLU A 66 8.03 -4.45 11.46
CA GLU A 66 6.87 -4.52 10.57
C GLU A 66 7.34 -4.89 9.16
N VAL A 67 6.73 -5.92 8.56
CA VAL A 67 7.08 -6.37 7.20
C VAL A 67 5.90 -6.11 6.30
N GLN A 68 6.15 -5.62 5.08
CA GLN A 68 5.11 -5.36 4.08
C GLN A 68 4.13 -6.53 3.93
N GLY A 69 2.84 -6.23 4.03
CA GLY A 69 1.75 -7.21 3.94
C GLY A 69 1.53 -8.06 5.20
N HIS A 70 2.41 -7.95 6.20
CA HIS A 70 2.39 -8.71 7.46
C HIS A 70 2.49 -7.80 8.68
N GLU A 71 2.10 -6.53 8.53
CA GLU A 71 2.15 -5.53 9.59
C GLU A 71 1.16 -5.84 10.71
N THR A 72 1.52 -5.48 11.93
CA THR A 72 0.65 -5.61 13.08
C THR A 72 -0.58 -4.71 12.96
N GLU A 73 -1.70 -5.13 13.56
CA GLU A 73 -2.91 -4.29 13.60
C GLU A 73 -2.67 -2.94 14.29
N ARG A 74 -1.74 -2.92 15.26
CA ARG A 74 -1.32 -1.68 15.93
C ARG A 74 -0.68 -0.73 14.93
N PHE A 75 0.29 -1.19 14.15
CA PHE A 75 0.94 -0.37 13.14
C PHE A 75 -0.05 0.14 12.09
N LEU A 76 -0.88 -0.75 11.54
CA LEU A 76 -1.93 -0.40 10.58
C LEU A 76 -2.97 0.58 11.14
N SER A 77 -3.16 0.63 12.47
CA SER A 77 -4.10 1.57 13.09
C SER A 77 -3.67 3.04 12.95
N TYR A 78 -2.37 3.30 12.77
CA TYR A 78 -1.83 4.65 12.64
C TYR A 78 -2.12 5.27 11.27
N PHE A 79 -2.34 4.43 10.26
CA PHE A 79 -2.52 4.85 8.88
C PHE A 79 -3.97 4.70 8.46
N LYS A 80 -4.68 5.82 8.36
CA LYS A 80 -6.06 5.87 7.87
C LYS A 80 -6.11 6.60 6.52
N PRO A 81 -6.79 6.04 5.51
CA PRO A 81 -7.51 4.76 5.54
C PRO A 81 -6.59 3.53 5.44
N CYS A 82 -5.40 3.66 4.86
CA CYS A 82 -4.50 2.55 4.57
C CYS A 82 -3.05 2.99 4.44
N ILE A 83 -2.15 2.02 4.32
CA ILE A 83 -0.79 2.21 3.81
C ILE A 83 -0.82 1.91 2.30
N ILE A 84 -0.24 2.81 1.50
CA ILE A 84 -0.01 2.60 0.06
C ILE A 84 1.51 2.60 -0.15
N PRO A 85 2.16 1.42 -0.22
CA PRO A 85 3.58 1.33 -0.54
C PRO A 85 3.83 2.02 -1.88
N GLN A 86 4.81 2.91 -1.95
CA GLN A 86 5.20 3.55 -3.20
C GLN A 86 6.33 2.76 -3.84
N GLU A 87 6.30 2.61 -5.17
CA GLU A 87 7.44 2.06 -5.91
C GLU A 87 8.62 3.06 -5.88
N GLY A 88 9.78 2.60 -5.40
CA GLY A 88 11.01 3.41 -5.30
C GLY A 88 11.47 3.69 -3.86
N GLY A 89 12.68 4.27 -3.74
CA GLY A 89 13.38 4.51 -2.48
C GLY A 89 14.73 5.22 -2.67
N THR A 90 15.45 5.50 -1.58
CA THR A 90 16.62 6.40 -1.59
C THR A 90 17.88 5.78 -2.22
N ALA A 91 18.24 6.27 -3.41
CA ALA A 91 19.64 6.37 -3.88
C ALA A 91 20.12 7.84 -4.01
N SER A 92 19.23 8.83 -3.89
CA SER A 92 19.57 10.25 -3.90
C SER A 92 18.80 10.98 -2.81
N GLY A 93 19.52 11.46 -1.80
CA GLY A 93 18.98 12.32 -0.74
C GLY A 93 18.58 13.73 -1.20
N PHE A 94 18.57 14.01 -2.51
CA PHE A 94 18.05 15.24 -3.09
C PHE A 94 17.47 14.95 -4.48
N LYS A 95 16.13 14.97 -4.62
CA LYS A 95 15.52 15.16 -5.94
C LYS A 95 15.22 16.64 -6.12
N HIS A 96 15.82 17.23 -7.15
CA HIS A 96 15.33 18.48 -7.74
C HIS A 96 13.87 18.26 -8.13
N VAL A 97 12.98 19.22 -7.84
CA VAL A 97 11.57 19.15 -8.25
C VAL A 97 11.51 19.40 -9.75
N GLU A 98 11.81 18.36 -10.53
CA GLU A 98 11.29 18.30 -11.89
C GLU A 98 9.79 18.06 -11.81
N ILE A 99 9.02 18.73 -12.67
CA ILE A 99 7.57 18.51 -12.78
C ILE A 99 7.40 17.07 -13.27
N GLU A 100 7.30 16.11 -12.34
CA GLU A 100 7.03 14.73 -12.69
C GLU A 100 5.61 14.68 -13.29
N GLU A 101 5.51 14.31 -14.57
CA GLU A 101 4.24 13.99 -15.19
C GLU A 101 3.53 12.90 -14.37
N HIS A 102 2.24 13.09 -14.09
CA HIS A 102 1.47 12.15 -13.29
C HIS A 102 1.44 10.77 -13.96
N LYS A 103 2.10 9.81 -13.34
CA LYS A 103 2.12 8.42 -13.84
C LYS A 103 0.81 7.74 -13.52
N ILE A 104 0.27 6.99 -14.49
CA ILE A 104 -0.90 6.13 -14.25
C ILE A 104 -0.49 5.03 -13.26
N ARG A 105 -1.26 4.91 -12.18
CA ARG A 105 -1.05 3.88 -11.15
C ARG A 105 -2.32 3.06 -11.00
N MET A 106 -2.17 1.75 -10.78
CA MET A 106 -3.30 0.88 -10.52
C MET A 106 -3.09 0.11 -9.23
N PHE A 107 -4.16 0.00 -8.44
CA PHE A 107 -4.14 -0.60 -7.12
C PHE A 107 -5.27 -1.61 -6.97
N THR A 108 -5.09 -2.55 -6.05
CA THR A 108 -6.16 -3.38 -5.52
C THR A 108 -6.16 -3.35 -4.00
N CYS A 109 -7.33 -3.57 -3.39
CA CYS A 109 -7.47 -3.65 -1.94
C CYS A 109 -7.44 -5.12 -1.51
N GLN A 110 -6.47 -5.49 -0.68
CA GLN A 110 -6.36 -6.83 -0.09
C GLN A 110 -6.53 -6.70 1.43
N GLY A 111 -7.75 -6.92 1.92
CA GLY A 111 -8.07 -6.72 3.33
C GLY A 111 -7.84 -5.27 3.77
N LYS A 112 -6.84 -5.03 4.64
CA LYS A 112 -6.47 -3.70 5.14
C LYS A 112 -5.40 -3.02 4.28
N HIS A 113 -4.86 -3.73 3.29
CA HIS A 113 -3.72 -3.30 2.48
C HIS A 113 -4.17 -2.79 1.11
N VAL A 114 -3.43 -1.81 0.60
CA VAL A 114 -3.56 -1.36 -0.78
C VAL A 114 -2.26 -1.72 -1.49
N VAL A 115 -2.38 -2.46 -2.59
CA VAL A 115 -1.24 -3.05 -3.29
C VAL A 115 -1.22 -2.55 -4.72
N HIS A 116 -0.03 -2.16 -5.20
CA HIS A 116 0.19 -1.85 -6.61
C HIS A 116 0.01 -3.10 -7.48
N VAL A 117 -0.69 -2.93 -8.60
CA VAL A 117 -0.83 -3.96 -9.64
C VAL A 117 -0.47 -3.35 -10.99
N PRO A 118 0.05 -4.16 -11.95
CA PRO A 118 0.39 -3.65 -13.27
C PRO A 118 -0.83 -3.01 -13.94
N PHE A 119 -0.68 -1.82 -14.52
CA PHE A 119 -1.71 -1.21 -15.35
C PHE A 119 -1.88 -2.02 -16.65
N ALA A 120 -2.69 -3.07 -16.57
CA ALA A 120 -2.94 -4.01 -17.64
C ALA A 120 -4.31 -4.65 -17.45
N ARG A 121 -4.99 -4.95 -18.56
CA ARG A 121 -6.29 -5.66 -18.53
C ARG A 121 -6.18 -7.01 -17.81
N SER A 122 -5.04 -7.69 -17.92
CA SER A 122 -4.79 -8.99 -17.28
C SER A 122 -4.79 -8.94 -15.76
N SER A 123 -4.64 -7.75 -15.16
CA SER A 123 -4.71 -7.58 -13.71
C SER A 123 -6.17 -7.53 -13.22
N LEU A 124 -7.10 -7.02 -14.04
CA LEU A 124 -8.52 -6.93 -13.70
C LEU A 124 -9.17 -8.31 -13.62
N ASN A 125 -10.11 -8.48 -12.71
CA ASN A 125 -10.93 -9.69 -12.61
C ASN A 125 -12.32 -9.37 -12.01
N HIS A 126 -13.19 -10.36 -11.99
CA HIS A 126 -14.57 -10.22 -11.51
C HIS A 126 -14.71 -10.24 -9.98
N ASP A 127 -13.66 -10.61 -9.24
CA ASP A 127 -13.71 -10.87 -7.81
C ASP A 127 -13.24 -9.69 -6.97
N ASP A 128 -12.26 -8.94 -7.47
CA ASP A 128 -11.58 -7.88 -6.72
C ASP A 128 -12.06 -6.46 -7.09
N ILE A 129 -11.65 -5.49 -6.27
CA ILE A 129 -11.77 -4.05 -6.57
C ILE A 129 -10.45 -3.53 -7.11
N PHE A 130 -10.53 -2.65 -8.10
CA PHE A 130 -9.36 -1.98 -8.67
C PHE A 130 -9.54 -0.46 -8.63
N ILE A 131 -8.46 0.25 -8.30
CA ILE A 131 -8.40 1.71 -8.32
C ILE A 131 -7.40 2.09 -9.40
N LEU A 132 -7.86 2.81 -10.42
CA LEU A 132 -7.03 3.34 -11.49
C LEU A 132 -6.88 4.84 -11.31
N ASP A 133 -5.69 5.25 -10.89
CA ASP A 133 -5.31 6.63 -10.66
C ASP A 133 -4.67 7.20 -11.93
N THR A 134 -5.34 8.17 -12.55
CA THR A 134 -4.84 8.94 -13.71
C THR A 134 -4.69 10.41 -13.35
N ALA A 135 -4.08 11.21 -14.24
CA ALA A 135 -3.82 12.63 -13.97
C ALA A 135 -5.06 13.47 -13.62
N ASN A 136 -6.22 13.13 -14.19
CA ASN A 136 -7.43 13.97 -14.08
C ASN A 136 -8.63 13.23 -13.50
N LYS A 137 -8.59 11.89 -13.45
CA LYS A 137 -9.69 11.07 -12.94
C LYS A 137 -9.18 9.82 -12.24
N ILE A 138 -9.80 9.48 -11.11
CA ILE A 138 -9.60 8.22 -10.41
C ILE A 138 -10.82 7.34 -10.65
N PHE A 139 -10.60 6.15 -11.19
CA PHE A 139 -11.66 5.17 -11.41
C PHE A 139 -11.62 4.11 -10.32
N GLN A 140 -12.78 3.82 -9.73
CA GLN A 140 -13.00 2.64 -8.91
C GLN A 140 -13.75 1.59 -9.73
N PHE A 141 -13.08 0.53 -10.12
CA PHE A 141 -13.70 -0.62 -10.78
C PHE A 141 -14.12 -1.66 -9.74
N ASN A 142 -15.42 -1.95 -9.67
CA ASN A 142 -16.00 -2.94 -8.79
C ASN A 142 -16.25 -4.24 -9.55
N GLY A 143 -15.44 -5.28 -9.30
CA GLY A 143 -15.70 -6.63 -9.79
C GLY A 143 -17.08 -7.13 -9.36
N SER A 144 -17.76 -7.90 -10.21
CA SER A 144 -19.15 -8.31 -9.97
C SER A 144 -19.33 -9.12 -8.68
N ASN A 145 -18.29 -9.83 -8.23
CA ASN A 145 -18.30 -10.69 -7.05
C ASN A 145 -17.67 -10.02 -5.81
N SER A 146 -17.22 -8.77 -5.93
CA SER A 146 -16.66 -8.01 -4.81
C SER A 146 -17.71 -7.68 -3.73
N SER A 147 -17.28 -7.67 -2.47
CA SER A 147 -18.13 -7.39 -1.32
C SER A 147 -18.40 -5.89 -1.13
N ILE A 148 -19.48 -5.56 -0.40
CA ILE A 148 -19.82 -4.18 -0.03
C ILE A 148 -18.70 -3.54 0.81
N GLN A 149 -18.06 -4.32 1.67
CA GLN A 149 -16.96 -3.88 2.53
C GLN A 149 -15.72 -3.51 1.72
N GLU A 150 -15.37 -4.30 0.71
CA GLU A 150 -14.25 -3.99 -0.20
C GLU A 150 -14.54 -2.74 -1.02
N ARG A 151 -15.77 -2.58 -1.53
CA ARG A 151 -16.20 -1.39 -2.28
C ARG A 151 -16.14 -0.12 -1.43
N ALA A 152 -16.62 -0.20 -0.18
CA ALA A 152 -16.56 0.90 0.76
C ALA A 152 -15.11 1.25 1.11
N LYS A 153 -14.26 0.23 1.29
CA LYS A 153 -12.84 0.44 1.56
C LYS A 153 -12.14 1.14 0.39
N ALA A 154 -12.37 0.67 -0.83
CA ALA A 154 -11.79 1.27 -2.01
C ALA A 154 -12.20 2.74 -2.17
N LEU A 155 -13.45 3.10 -1.83
CA LEU A 155 -13.90 4.49 -1.86
C LEU A 155 -13.13 5.37 -0.87
N GLU A 156 -12.85 4.88 0.34
CA GLU A 156 -11.98 5.60 1.29
C GLU A 156 -10.58 5.82 0.70
N VAL A 157 -10.02 4.81 0.03
CA VAL A 157 -8.70 4.87 -0.60
C VAL A 157 -8.69 5.84 -1.77
N VAL A 158 -9.71 5.83 -2.63
CA VAL A 158 -9.88 6.78 -3.74
C VAL A 158 -9.92 8.21 -3.22
N GLN A 159 -10.69 8.47 -2.16
CA GLN A 159 -10.76 9.80 -1.56
C GLN A 159 -9.41 10.22 -0.97
N HIS A 160 -8.70 9.30 -0.30
CA HIS A 160 -7.36 9.56 0.20
C HIS A 160 -6.36 9.86 -0.91
N ILE A 161 -6.41 9.14 -2.04
CA ILE A 161 -5.54 9.40 -3.20
C ILE A 161 -5.84 10.78 -3.79
N LYS A 162 -7.12 11.12 -3.95
CA LYS A 162 -7.57 12.43 -4.43
C LYS A 162 -7.04 13.57 -3.54
N ASP A 163 -7.17 13.43 -2.23
CA ASP A 163 -6.76 14.49 -1.30
C ASP A 163 -5.23 14.61 -1.18
N THR A 164 -4.51 13.48 -1.23
CA THR A 164 -3.06 13.44 -0.99
C THR A 164 -2.23 13.71 -2.24
N TYR A 165 -2.64 13.18 -3.39
CA TYR A 165 -1.85 13.21 -4.63
C TYR A 165 -2.44 14.11 -5.71
N HIS A 166 -3.67 14.61 -5.53
CA HIS A 166 -4.36 15.47 -6.50
C HIS A 166 -4.92 16.77 -5.90
N ASP A 167 -4.45 17.17 -4.71
CA ASP A 167 -4.89 18.37 -4.01
C ASP A 167 -6.42 18.50 -3.88
N GLY A 168 -7.14 17.39 -3.82
CA GLY A 168 -8.60 17.36 -3.73
C GLY A 168 -9.35 17.66 -5.04
N LYS A 169 -8.68 17.78 -6.19
CA LYS A 169 -9.26 18.33 -7.43
C LYS A 169 -9.55 17.31 -8.54
N CYS A 170 -9.21 16.04 -8.33
CA CYS A 170 -9.41 14.98 -9.32
C CYS A 170 -10.86 14.47 -9.35
N ASP A 171 -11.37 14.14 -10.53
CA ASP A 171 -12.69 13.53 -10.69
C ASP A 171 -12.68 12.07 -10.22
N ILE A 172 -13.82 11.56 -9.76
CA ILE A 172 -13.97 10.16 -9.34
C ILE A 172 -15.11 9.52 -10.12
N ALA A 173 -14.85 8.37 -10.72
CA ALA A 173 -15.84 7.56 -11.43
C ALA A 173 -15.91 6.14 -10.83
N THR A 174 -17.12 5.62 -10.64
CA THR A 174 -17.34 4.23 -10.18
C THR A 174 -17.82 3.38 -11.34
N ILE A 175 -17.05 2.34 -11.67
CA ILE A 175 -17.32 1.42 -12.77
C ILE A 175 -17.79 0.10 -12.18
N GLU A 176 -18.95 -0.38 -12.61
CA GLU A 176 -19.51 -1.66 -12.15
C GLU A 176 -19.32 -2.72 -13.23
N ASP A 177 -18.66 -3.82 -12.87
CA ASP A 177 -18.49 -4.96 -13.76
C ASP A 177 -19.84 -5.59 -14.15
N GLY A 178 -19.93 -6.03 -15.41
CA GLY A 178 -21.14 -6.60 -15.98
C GLY A 178 -22.26 -5.61 -16.30
N LYS A 179 -22.15 -4.33 -15.92
CA LYS A 179 -23.03 -3.30 -16.47
C LYS A 179 -22.57 -2.95 -17.88
N LEU A 180 -23.49 -3.04 -18.85
CA LEU A 180 -23.26 -2.57 -20.21
C LEU A 180 -22.76 -1.12 -20.17
N MET A 181 -21.93 -0.70 -21.14
CA MET A 181 -21.41 0.67 -21.28
C MET A 181 -22.55 1.71 -21.41
N SER A 182 -23.26 1.95 -20.32
CA SER A 182 -24.45 2.78 -20.28
C SER A 182 -24.11 4.26 -20.17
N ASP A 183 -22.89 4.57 -19.75
CA ASP A 183 -22.42 5.90 -19.43
C ASP A 183 -21.01 6.16 -19.98
N ALA A 184 -20.68 7.45 -20.10
CA ALA A 184 -19.44 7.94 -20.70
C ALA A 184 -18.21 7.52 -19.88
N GLU A 185 -18.33 7.42 -18.56
CA GLU A 185 -17.22 7.08 -17.67
C GLU A 185 -16.78 5.62 -17.85
N THR A 186 -17.73 4.71 -18.01
CA THR A 186 -17.46 3.31 -18.35
C THR A 186 -16.76 3.20 -19.70
N GLY A 187 -17.19 3.97 -20.70
CA GLY A 187 -16.53 4.02 -22.00
C GLY A 187 -15.09 4.54 -21.92
N GLU A 188 -14.86 5.61 -21.15
CA GLU A 188 -13.54 6.19 -20.89
C GLU A 188 -12.60 5.18 -20.22
N PHE A 189 -13.08 4.54 -19.15
CA PHE A 189 -12.33 3.52 -18.42
C PHE A 189 -11.87 2.38 -19.35
N TRP A 190 -12.78 1.78 -20.12
CA TRP A 190 -12.41 0.71 -21.05
C TRP A 190 -11.53 1.20 -22.19
N GLY A 191 -11.69 2.46 -22.61
CA GLY A 191 -10.80 3.11 -23.58
C GLY A 191 -9.34 3.11 -23.15
N LEU A 192 -9.06 3.29 -21.85
CA LEU A 192 -7.70 3.23 -21.29
C LEU A 192 -7.04 1.85 -21.46
N PHE A 193 -7.83 0.78 -21.58
CA PHE A 193 -7.34 -0.58 -21.85
C PHE A 193 -7.35 -0.96 -23.34
N GLY A 194 -7.78 -0.06 -24.23
CA GLY A 194 -7.97 -0.34 -25.67
C GLY A 194 -9.35 -0.95 -26.00
N GLY A 195 -10.36 -0.70 -25.18
CA GLY A 195 -11.74 -1.16 -25.35
C GLY A 195 -12.14 -2.31 -24.43
N PHE A 196 -13.43 -2.62 -24.42
CA PHE A 196 -13.97 -3.73 -23.63
C PHE A 196 -13.55 -5.08 -24.22
N ALA A 197 -13.14 -5.99 -23.34
CA ALA A 197 -12.89 -7.39 -23.65
C ALA A 197 -13.16 -8.22 -22.40
N PRO A 198 -13.45 -9.53 -22.54
CA PRO A 198 -13.65 -10.42 -21.39
C PRO A 198 -12.46 -10.38 -20.41
N LEU A 199 -12.77 -10.35 -19.12
CA LEU A 199 -11.76 -10.37 -18.06
C LEU A 199 -11.27 -11.80 -17.79
N PRO A 200 -10.01 -11.97 -17.35
CA PRO A 200 -9.51 -13.26 -16.92
C PRO A 200 -10.25 -13.75 -15.67
N ARG A 201 -10.38 -15.07 -15.54
CA ARG A 201 -10.80 -15.69 -14.27
C ARG A 201 -9.60 -15.73 -13.33
N LYS A 202 -9.82 -15.38 -12.06
CA LYS A 202 -8.80 -15.55 -11.02
C LYS A 202 -8.56 -17.05 -10.82
N THR A 203 -7.36 -17.53 -11.15
CA THR A 203 -6.94 -18.90 -10.82
C THR A 203 -6.51 -18.95 -9.37
N THR A 204 -7.04 -19.86 -8.57
CA THR A 204 -6.83 -20.01 -7.11
C THR A 204 -5.39 -20.40 -6.68
N THR A 205 -4.39 -20.15 -7.53
CA THR A 205 -3.02 -20.66 -7.36
C THR A 205 -2.09 -19.74 -6.57
N ASP A 206 -2.47 -18.51 -6.24
CA ASP A 206 -1.57 -17.57 -5.56
C ASP A 206 -1.71 -17.54 -4.03
N ASP A 207 -2.82 -18.02 -3.46
CA ASP A 207 -3.00 -18.10 -2.00
C ASP A 207 -2.19 -19.26 -1.35
N VAL A 208 -1.71 -20.23 -2.14
CA VAL A 208 -1.02 -21.42 -1.63
C VAL A 208 0.50 -21.21 -1.48
N LYS A 209 1.08 -20.12 -1.99
CA LYS A 209 2.52 -19.86 -1.86
C LYS A 209 2.97 -19.23 -0.54
N SER A 210 2.05 -18.81 0.32
CA SER A 210 2.41 -18.28 1.67
C SER A 210 2.35 -19.32 2.80
N ALA A 211 1.97 -20.57 2.51
CA ALA A 211 1.76 -21.58 3.57
C ALA A 211 2.84 -22.67 3.66
N ASN A 212 3.85 -22.71 2.78
CA ASN A 212 4.91 -23.72 2.83
C ASN A 212 6.28 -23.17 2.41
N ALA A 213 6.98 -22.56 3.37
CA ALA A 213 8.43 -22.40 3.33
C ALA A 213 9.04 -22.65 4.73
N LEU A 214 9.12 -23.93 5.07
CA LEU A 214 10.17 -24.68 5.83
C LEU A 214 10.74 -24.15 7.17
N PRO A 215 11.20 -25.07 8.06
CA PRO A 215 11.24 -24.87 9.50
C PRO A 215 12.41 -24.00 9.95
N THR A 216 12.12 -23.05 10.82
CA THR A 216 13.12 -22.27 11.55
C THR A 216 13.93 -23.20 12.46
N GLN A 217 15.12 -23.61 12.03
CA GLN A 217 16.14 -24.06 12.98
C GLN A 217 16.62 -22.83 13.75
N LEU A 218 16.25 -22.79 15.04
CA LEU A 218 16.83 -21.89 16.02
C LEU A 218 18.21 -22.44 16.39
N PHE A 219 19.26 -21.66 16.13
CA PHE A 219 20.53 -21.83 16.81
C PHE A 219 20.59 -20.82 17.95
N TRP A 220 20.92 -21.32 19.14
CA TRP A 220 21.17 -20.57 20.37
C TRP A 220 22.54 -19.89 20.32
#